data_AF-A0A1V9A746-F1
#
_entry.id   AF-A0A1V9A746-F1
#
_cell.length_a   1.000
_cell.length_b   1.000
_cell.length_c   1.000
_cell.angle_alpha   90.00
_cell.angle_beta   90.00
_cell.angle_gamma   90.00
#
_symmetry.space_group_name_H-M   'P 1'
#
loop_
_entity.id
_entity.type
_entity.pdbx_description
1 polymer ?
#
loop_
_entity_poly.entity_id
_entity_poly.type
_entity_poly.pdbx_seq_one_letter_code
_entity_poly.pdbx_strand_id
1 'polypeptide(L)'
;MSLEQLRHLLSGVLDAVADTGAHNAEARRLLDDYRRVVVDAQAQAQPWLPAELGRAVEQLDANQARLDTVRDLLTSYQSRL
;
A
#
# COMPACT_ATOMS: atom_id res chain seq x y z
N MET A 1 5.85 24.66 20.83
CA MET A 1 6.36 23.39 20.25
C MET A 1 7.85 23.56 20.00
N SER A 2 8.68 22.62 20.44
CA SER A 2 10.12 22.63 20.13
C SER A 2 10.42 21.99 18.77
N LEU A 3 11.56 22.31 18.17
CA LEU A 3 12.05 21.70 16.94
C LEU A 3 12.17 20.16 17.09
N GLU A 4 12.67 19.69 18.24
CA GLU A 4 12.76 18.26 18.55
C GLU A 4 11.40 17.58 18.61
N GLN A 5 10.38 18.23 19.20
CA GLN A 5 9.01 17.70 19.20
C GLN A 5 8.46 17.57 17.78
N LEU A 6 8.70 18.56 16.91
CA LEU A 6 8.28 18.49 15.51
C LEU A 6 8.97 17.33 14.78
N ARG A 7 10.28 17.18 14.98
CA ARG A 7 11.08 16.10 14.39
C ARG A 7 10.59 14.72 14.83
N HIS A 8 10.27 14.57 16.11
CA HIS A 8 9.76 13.33 16.67
C HIS A 8 8.38 12.97 16.10
N LEU A 9 7.46 13.93 16.04
CA LEU A 9 6.15 13.74 15.44
C LEU A 9 6.25 13.37 13.95
N LEU A 10 7.12 14.05 13.21
CA LEU A 10 7.35 13.77 11.79
C LEU A 10 7.89 12.36 11.55
N SER A 11 8.83 11.91 12.39
CA SER A 11 9.35 10.53 12.35
C SER A 11 8.22 9.52 12.59
N GLY A 12 7.38 9.74 13.61
CA GLY A 12 6.27 8.84 13.90
C GLY A 12 5.25 8.76 12.75
N VAL A 13 5.00 9.86 12.04
CA VAL A 13 4.14 9.85 10.84
C VAL A 13 4.81 9.08 9.70
N LEU A 14 6.11 9.25 9.46
CA LEU A 14 6.84 8.50 8.44
C LEU A 14 6.82 7.00 8.71
N ASP A 15 6.99 6.60 9.97
CA ASP A 15 6.91 5.19 10.39
C ASP A 15 5.51 4.62 10.14
N ALA A 16 4.45 5.36 10.49
CA ALA A 16 3.07 4.94 10.26
C ALA A 16 2.73 4.82 8.76
N VAL A 17 3.26 5.72 7.92
CA VAL A 17 3.11 5.65 6.46
C VAL A 17 3.82 4.41 5.90
N ALA A 18 5.03 4.11 6.39
CA ALA A 18 5.76 2.92 5.99
C ALA A 18 5.03 1.63 6.37
N ASP A 19 4.50 1.55 7.60
CA ASP A 19 3.74 0.40 8.10
C ASP A 19 2.45 0.19 7.30
N THR A 20 1.71 1.28 7.02
CA THR A 20 0.52 1.23 6.15
C THR A 20 0.87 0.75 4.75
N GLY A 21 2.02 1.18 4.20
CA GLY A 21 2.53 0.70 2.92
C GLY A 21 2.83 -0.80 2.93
N ALA A 22 3.41 -1.31 4.01
CA ALA A 22 3.67 -2.74 4.18
C ALA A 22 2.37 -3.56 4.22
N HIS A 23 1.36 -3.09 4.97
CA HIS A 23 0.05 -3.73 5.00
C HIS A 23 -0.66 -3.71 3.64
N ASN A 24 -0.53 -2.61 2.89
CA ASN A 24 -1.10 -2.49 1.56
C ASN A 24 -0.44 -3.47 0.56
N ALA A 25 0.89 -3.60 0.62
CA ALA A 25 1.64 -4.57 -0.17
C ALA A 25 1.27 -6.02 0.18
N GLU A 26 1.10 -6.32 1.46
CA GLU A 26 0.69 -7.66 1.91
C GLU A 26 -0.74 -8.00 1.46
N ALA A 27 -1.67 -7.05 1.56
CA ALA A 27 -3.03 -7.23 1.03
C ALA A 27 -3.03 -7.52 -0.47
N ARG A 28 -2.17 -6.82 -1.23
CA ARG A 28 -2.00 -7.05 -2.67
C ARG A 28 -1.50 -8.47 -2.94
N ARG A 29 -0.48 -8.92 -2.21
CA ARG A 29 0.06 -10.27 -2.32
C ARG A 29 -1.00 -11.33 -2.05
N LEU A 30 -1.81 -11.17 -1.01
CA LEU A 30 -2.89 -12.10 -0.68
C LEU A 30 -3.95 -12.18 -1.78
N LEU A 31 -4.31 -11.06 -2.41
CA LEU A 31 -5.26 -11.07 -3.53
C LEU A 31 -4.67 -11.74 -4.79
N ASP A 32 -3.38 -11.53 -5.06
CA ASP A 32 -2.69 -12.21 -6.17
C ASP A 32 -2.59 -13.73 -5.92
N ASP A 33 -2.30 -14.15 -4.70
CA ASP A 33 -2.28 -15.55 -4.31
C ASP A 33 -3.68 -16.19 -4.44
N TYR A 34 -4.73 -15.49 -3.97
CA TYR A 34 -6.11 -15.93 -4.15
C TYR A 34 -6.46 -16.11 -5.63
N ARG A 35 -6.13 -15.11 -6.46
CA ARG A 35 -6.36 -15.17 -7.91
C ARG A 35 -5.72 -16.41 -8.51
N ARG A 36 -4.45 -16.66 -8.18
CA ARG A 36 -3.70 -17.82 -8.67
C ARG A 36 -4.37 -19.13 -8.26
N VAL A 37 -4.71 -19.31 -6.99
CA VAL A 37 -5.34 -20.54 -6.48
C VAL A 37 -6.68 -20.79 -7.17
N VAL A 38 -7.50 -19.76 -7.37
CA VAL A 38 -8.80 -19.90 -8.04
C VAL A 38 -8.64 -20.27 -9.51
N VAL A 39 -7.70 -19.64 -10.22
CA VAL A 39 -7.40 -19.96 -11.62
C VAL A 39 -6.91 -21.40 -11.75
N ASP A 40 -5.96 -21.80 -10.89
CA ASP A 40 -5.39 -23.15 -10.88
C ASP A 40 -6.46 -24.21 -10.57
N ALA A 41 -7.37 -23.93 -9.62
CA ALA A 41 -8.44 -24.84 -9.22
C ALA A 41 -9.51 -25.03 -10.31
N GLN A 42 -9.82 -23.99 -11.10
CA GLN A 42 -10.82 -24.09 -12.16
C GLN A 42 -10.28 -24.86 -13.38
N ALA A 43 -8.96 -24.93 -13.58
CA ALA A 43 -8.31 -25.71 -14.64
C ALA A 43 -8.94 -25.53 -16.05
N GLN A 44 -9.50 -24.35 -16.33
CA GLN A 44 -10.25 -24.04 -17.55
C GLN A 44 -9.65 -22.85 -18.29
N ALA A 45 -9.86 -22.79 -19.61
CA ALA A 45 -9.24 -21.78 -20.48
C ALA A 45 -9.63 -20.33 -20.15
N GLN A 46 -10.82 -20.11 -19.57
CA GLN A 46 -11.28 -18.80 -19.08
C GLN A 46 -11.81 -18.96 -17.66
N PRO A 47 -10.94 -18.88 -16.65
CA PRO A 47 -11.34 -18.95 -15.26
C PRO A 47 -12.24 -17.76 -14.92
N TRP A 48 -13.35 -18.02 -14.27
CA TRP A 48 -14.21 -16.97 -13.74
C TRP A 48 -13.56 -16.33 -12.50
N LEU A 49 -13.48 -15.01 -12.48
CA LEU A 49 -13.00 -14.23 -11.34
C LEU A 49 -14.02 -13.11 -11.03
N PRO A 50 -14.27 -12.79 -9.74
CA PRO A 50 -15.12 -11.67 -9.37
C PRO A 50 -14.55 -10.34 -9.87
N ALA A 51 -15.42 -9.45 -10.38
CA ALA A 51 -15.00 -8.11 -10.83
C ALA A 51 -14.47 -7.25 -9.66
N GLU A 52 -14.96 -7.53 -8.44
CA GLU A 52 -14.53 -6.93 -7.19
C GLU A 52 -13.05 -7.16 -6.91
N LEU A 53 -12.48 -8.28 -7.38
CA LEU A 53 -11.06 -8.58 -7.23
C LEU A 53 -10.20 -7.56 -8.00
N GLY A 54 -10.58 -7.26 -9.24
CA GLY A 54 -9.89 -6.26 -10.06
C GLY A 54 -9.96 -4.87 -9.42
N ARG A 55 -11.16 -4.48 -8.96
CA ARG A 55 -11.36 -3.20 -8.25
C ARG A 55 -10.54 -3.11 -6.96
N ALA A 56 -10.46 -4.20 -6.19
CA ALA A 56 -9.67 -4.23 -4.97
C ALA A 56 -8.18 -4.04 -5.27
N VAL A 57 -7.66 -4.72 -6.30
CA VAL A 57 -6.27 -4.55 -6.76
C VAL A 57 -6.00 -3.11 -7.20
N GLU A 58 -6.86 -2.53 -8.04
CA GLU A 58 -6.74 -1.14 -8.48
C GLU A 58 -6.76 -0.16 -7.30
N GLN A 59 -7.60 -0.40 -6.30
CA GLN A 59 -7.68 0.44 -5.11
C GLN A 59 -6.39 0.35 -4.27
N LEU A 60 -5.81 -0.85 -4.11
CA LEU A 60 -4.54 -1.02 -3.40
C LEU A 60 -3.39 -0.31 -4.14
N ASP A 61 -3.37 -0.35 -5.48
CA ASP A 61 -2.38 0.38 -6.28
C ASP A 61 -2.53 1.89 -6.15
N ALA A 62 -3.76 2.40 -6.19
CA ALA A 62 -4.04 3.81 -5.96
C ALA A 62 -3.63 4.25 -4.53
N ASN A 63 -3.87 3.40 -3.53
CA ASN A 63 -3.45 3.65 -2.16
C ASN A 63 -1.92 3.66 -2.03
N GLN A 64 -1.23 2.75 -2.70
CA GLN A 64 0.23 2.69 -2.69
C GLN A 64 0.84 3.97 -3.25
N ALA A 65 0.38 4.41 -4.43
CA ALA A 65 0.85 5.64 -5.06
C ALA A 65 0.64 6.88 -4.18
N ARG A 66 -0.49 6.93 -3.44
CA ARG A 66 -0.75 8.01 -2.48
C ARG A 66 0.21 7.96 -1.29
N LEU A 67 0.48 6.78 -0.73
CA LEU A 67 1.43 6.61 0.38
C LEU A 67 2.85 6.98 -0.04
N ASP A 68 3.27 6.59 -1.24
CA ASP A 68 4.58 6.97 -1.80
C ASP A 68 4.69 8.49 -1.95
N THR A 69 3.64 9.14 -2.48
CA THR A 69 3.60 10.61 -2.59
C THR A 69 3.69 11.29 -1.23
N VAL A 70 2.94 10.80 -0.23
CA VAL A 70 2.96 11.36 1.14
C VAL A 70 4.35 11.20 1.76
N ARG A 71 4.96 10.02 1.62
CA ARG A 71 6.32 9.77 2.11
C ARG A 71 7.32 10.75 1.50
N ASP A 72 7.29 10.92 0.18
CA ASP A 72 8.21 11.82 -0.52
C ASP A 72 8.06 13.28 -0.07
N LEU A 73 6.82 13.75 0.13
CA LEU A 73 6.53 15.08 0.65
C LEU A 73 7.06 15.27 2.08
N LEU A 74 6.84 14.29 2.96
CA LEU A 74 7.28 14.34 4.35
C LEU A 74 8.80 14.26 4.48
N THR A 75 9.46 13.40 3.69
CA THR A 75 10.92 13.32 3.63
C THR A 75 11.53 14.62 3.08
N SER A 76 10.94 15.20 2.05
CA SER A 76 11.35 16.50 1.52
C SER A 76 11.23 17.60 2.58
N TYR A 77 10.13 17.62 3.34
CA TYR A 77 9.94 18.55 4.44
C TYR A 77 10.98 18.33 5.57
N GLN A 78 11.23 17.07 5.96
CA GLN A 78 12.25 16.73 6.96
C GLN A 78 13.66 17.19 6.57
N SER A 79 14.01 17.11 5.28
CA SER A 79 15.33 17.51 4.79
C SER A 79 15.59 19.03 4.88
N ARG A 80 14.52 19.83 5.01
CA ARG A 80 14.56 21.30 5.06
C ARG A 80 14.42 21.86 6.48
N LEU A 81 14.15 20.99 7.46
CA LEU A 81 14.09 21.30 8.89
C LEU A 81 15.46 21.20 9.55
#